data_AF-A0A519T882-F1
#
_entry.id   AF-A0A519T882-F1
#
_cell.length_a   1.000
_cell.length_b   1.000
_cell.length_c   1.000
_cell.angle_alpha   90.00
_cell.angle_beta   90.00
_cell.angle_gamma   90.00
#
_symmetry.space_group_name_H-M   'P 1'
#
loop_
_entity.id
_entity.type
_entity.pdbx_description
1 polymer ?
#
loop_
_entity_poly.entity_id
_entity_poly.type
_entity_poly.pdbx_seq_one_letter_code
_entity_poly.pdbx_strand_id
1 'polypeptide(L)'
;QFDNEAKRAIEADIRADFEAAYVGIQQLPRSARLGVHLAYVYYLKLFYKLRQAPAAQVLAERVRLPDNTKLLLLLGSWLRYRLRLIG
;
A
#
# COMPACT_ATOMS: atom_id res chain seq x y z
N GLN A 1 -0.83 -26.02 -5.54
CA GLN A 1 -0.32 -25.86 -4.17
C GLN A 1 0.28 -24.47 -4.06
N PHE A 2 0.09 -23.74 -2.96
CA PHE A 2 0.75 -22.44 -2.80
C PHE A 2 2.11 -22.66 -2.15
N ASP A 3 3.17 -22.66 -2.97
CA ASP A 3 4.55 -22.80 -2.56
C ASP A 3 5.34 -21.50 -2.84
N ASN A 4 6.66 -21.52 -2.62
CA ASN A 4 7.49 -20.33 -2.82
C ASN A 4 7.63 -19.92 -4.30
N GLU A 5 7.46 -20.84 -5.25
CA GLU A 5 7.52 -20.53 -6.67
C GLU A 5 6.23 -19.86 -7.13
N ALA A 6 5.09 -20.44 -6.79
CA ALA A 6 3.77 -19.85 -7.00
C ALA A 6 3.67 -18.46 -6.34
N LYS A 7 4.21 -18.32 -5.11
CA LYS A 7 4.30 -17.03 -4.42
C LYS A 7 5.12 -16.01 -5.22
N ARG A 8 6.27 -16.38 -5.79
CA ARG A 8 7.10 -15.47 -6.59
C ARG A 8 6.40 -15.00 -7.86
N ALA A 9 5.65 -15.88 -8.53
CA ALA A 9 4.84 -15.50 -9.68
C ALA A 9 3.79 -14.45 -9.30
N ILE A 10 3.03 -14.70 -8.23
CA ILE A 10 2.03 -13.76 -7.71
C ILE A 10 2.68 -12.42 -7.29
N GLU A 11 3.86 -12.45 -6.67
CA GLU A 11 4.60 -11.24 -6.33
C GLU A 11 5.01 -10.42 -7.57
N ALA A 12 5.36 -11.07 -8.67
CA ALA A 12 5.69 -10.37 -9.92
C ALA A 12 4.46 -9.66 -10.50
N ASP A 13 3.30 -10.31 -10.49
CA ASP A 13 2.04 -9.72 -10.95
C ASP A 13 1.62 -8.53 -10.06
N ILE A 14 1.65 -8.71 -8.74
CA ILE A 14 1.36 -7.63 -7.78
C ILE A 14 2.33 -6.45 -7.98
N ARG A 15 3.60 -6.73 -8.30
CA ARG A 15 4.58 -5.68 -8.57
C ARG A 15 4.21 -4.87 -9.81
N ALA A 16 3.81 -5.53 -10.90
CA ALA A 16 3.35 -4.85 -12.11
C ALA A 16 2.11 -3.99 -11.82
N ASP A 17 1.18 -4.49 -11.01
CA ASP A 17 -0.01 -3.72 -10.58
C ASP A 17 0.37 -2.46 -9.79
N PHE A 18 1.34 -2.52 -8.88
CA PHE A 18 1.82 -1.33 -8.18
C PHE A 18 2.43 -0.31 -9.15
N GLU A 19 3.20 -0.76 -10.13
CA GLU A 19 3.81 0.14 -11.12
C GLU A 19 2.73 0.82 -11.98
N ALA A 20 1.73 0.08 -12.45
CA ALA A 20 0.59 0.63 -13.17
C ALA A 20 -0.25 1.58 -12.30
N ALA A 21 -0.53 1.21 -11.05
CA ALA A 21 -1.28 2.02 -10.11
C ALA A 21 -0.58 3.36 -9.83
N TYR A 22 0.75 3.37 -9.72
CA TYR A 22 1.51 4.60 -9.52
C TYR A 22 1.30 5.60 -10.67
N VAL A 23 1.36 5.12 -11.92
CA VAL A 23 1.08 5.93 -13.11
C VAL A 23 -0.33 6.51 -13.06
N GLY A 24 -1.34 5.68 -12.74
CA GLY A 24 -2.72 6.13 -12.59
C GLY A 24 -2.90 7.18 -11.49
N ILE A 25 -2.21 7.00 -10.35
CA ILE A 25 -2.24 7.95 -9.23
C ILE A 25 -1.68 9.31 -9.65
N GLN A 26 -0.61 9.35 -10.44
CA GLN A 26 -0.03 10.62 -10.90
C GLN A 26 -1.02 11.44 -11.75
N GLN A 27 -1.93 10.77 -12.46
CA GLN A 27 -2.95 11.40 -13.31
C GLN A 27 -4.18 11.89 -12.54
N LEU A 28 -4.33 11.54 -11.26
CA LEU A 28 -5.50 11.95 -10.46
C LEU A 28 -5.54 13.47 -10.23
N PRO A 29 -6.74 14.07 -10.08
CA PRO A 29 -6.90 15.44 -9.60
C PRO A 29 -6.21 15.67 -8.25
N ARG A 30 -5.68 16.89 -8.02
CA ARG A 30 -4.92 17.22 -6.80
C ARG A 30 -5.68 16.95 -5.50
N SER A 31 -7.01 17.07 -5.52
CA SER A 31 -7.88 16.81 -4.37
C SER A 31 -7.90 15.34 -3.95
N ALA A 32 -7.82 14.40 -4.90
CA ALA A 32 -7.89 12.96 -4.64
C ALA A 32 -6.49 12.30 -4.55
N ARG A 33 -5.50 12.85 -5.27
CA ARG A 33 -4.18 12.23 -5.45
C ARG A 33 -3.49 11.85 -4.16
N LEU A 34 -3.53 12.72 -3.13
CA LEU A 34 -2.83 12.41 -1.88
C LEU A 34 -3.44 11.20 -1.17
N GLY A 35 -4.76 11.17 -0.98
CA GLY A 35 -5.41 10.07 -0.27
C GLY A 35 -5.13 8.72 -0.92
N VAL A 36 -5.14 8.67 -2.26
CA VAL A 36 -4.84 7.45 -3.00
C VAL A 36 -3.35 7.11 -2.97
N HIS A 37 -2.45 8.08 -3.16
CA HIS A 37 -1.00 7.85 -3.10
C HIS A 37 -0.55 7.28 -1.75
N LEU A 38 -1.25 7.67 -0.70
CA LEU A 38 -0.98 7.25 0.66
C LEU A 38 -1.43 5.82 0.95
N ALA A 39 -2.62 5.44 0.47
CA ALA A 39 -3.06 4.05 0.47
C ALA A 39 -2.08 3.18 -0.34
N TYR A 40 -1.62 3.68 -1.49
CA TYR A 40 -0.57 3.04 -2.28
C TYR A 40 0.70 2.79 -1.47
N VAL A 41 1.24 3.80 -0.76
CA VAL A 41 2.43 3.64 0.08
C VAL A 41 2.21 2.63 1.20
N TYR A 42 1.02 2.61 1.82
CA TYR A 42 0.67 1.65 2.86
C TYR A 42 0.71 0.21 2.33
N TYR A 43 0.01 -0.06 1.24
CA TYR A 43 -0.06 -1.41 0.66
C TYR A 43 1.28 -1.85 0.06
N LEU A 44 2.06 -0.92 -0.50
CA LEU A 44 3.40 -1.22 -1.00
C LEU A 44 4.34 -1.68 0.13
N LYS A 45 4.27 -1.04 1.31
CA LYS A 45 5.02 -1.49 2.50
C LYS A 45 4.57 -2.86 2.99
N LEU A 46 3.26 -3.11 2.99
CA LEU A 46 2.70 -4.42 3.35
C LEU A 46 3.20 -5.50 2.38
N PHE A 47 3.18 -5.22 1.08
CA PHE A 47 3.70 -6.10 0.05
C PHE A 47 5.16 -6.44 0.28
N TYR A 48 6.04 -5.46 0.52
CA TYR A 48 7.44 -5.75 0.83
C TYR A 48 7.62 -6.63 2.08
N LYS A 49 6.77 -6.46 3.10
CA LYS A 49 6.78 -7.34 4.28
C LYS A 49 6.37 -8.77 3.92
N LEU A 50 5.33 -8.94 3.08
CA LEU A 50 4.89 -10.24 2.58
C LEU A 50 5.96 -10.94 1.71
N ARG A 51 6.73 -10.18 0.93
CA ARG A 51 7.84 -10.73 0.12
C ARG A 51 8.93 -11.39 0.96
N GLN A 52 9.18 -10.87 2.16
CA GLN A 52 10.20 -11.39 3.07
C GLN A 52 9.74 -12.65 3.83
N ALA A 53 8.43 -12.91 3.89
CA ALA A 53 7.87 -14.10 4.53
C ALA A 53 7.83 -15.31 3.56
N PRO A 54 8.11 -16.55 3.99
CA PRO A 54 7.88 -17.73 3.18
C PRO A 54 6.38 -17.97 2.93
N ALA A 55 6.05 -18.69 1.85
CA ALA A 55 4.67 -18.98 1.46
C ALA A 55 3.83 -19.62 2.58
N ALA A 56 4.44 -20.54 3.34
CA ALA A 56 3.81 -21.18 4.49
C ALA A 56 3.39 -20.16 5.57
N GLN A 57 4.22 -19.17 5.86
CA GLN A 57 3.91 -18.14 6.85
C GLN A 57 2.82 -17.19 6.35
N VAL A 58 2.85 -16.81 5.07
CA VAL A 58 1.80 -15.96 4.46
C VAL A 58 0.42 -16.61 4.56
N LEU A 59 0.32 -17.94 4.52
CA LEU A 59 -0.94 -18.67 4.72
C LEU A 59 -1.31 -18.84 6.19
N ALA A 60 -0.31 -19.00 7.07
CA ALA A 60 -0.54 -19.35 8.47
C ALA A 60 -0.91 -18.15 9.35
N GLU A 61 -0.44 -16.94 9.02
CA GLU A 61 -0.64 -15.77 9.86
C GLU A 61 -1.11 -14.54 9.09
N ARG A 62 -1.94 -13.72 9.75
CA ARG A 62 -2.35 -12.43 9.22
C ARG A 62 -1.21 -11.42 9.37
N VAL A 63 -0.48 -11.19 8.29
CA VAL A 63 0.54 -10.14 8.25
C VAL A 63 -0.12 -8.77 8.28
N ARG A 64 0.25 -7.96 9.27
CA ARG A 64 -0.15 -6.54 9.39
C ARG A 64 1.09 -5.67 9.54
N LEU A 65 0.98 -4.42 9.12
CA LEU A 65 1.93 -3.39 9.53
C LEU A 65 1.64 -3.01 10.99
N PRO A 66 2.68 -2.73 11.81
CA PRO A 66 2.53 -2.27 13.20
C PRO A 66 1.67 -1.01 13.29
N ASP A 67 1.09 -0.79 14.47
CA ASP A 67 -0.12 0.02 14.68
C ASP A 67 -0.19 1.33 13.87
N ASN A 68 -1.17 1.36 12.97
CA ASN A 68 -1.33 2.38 11.94
C ASN A 68 -1.89 3.69 12.50
N THR A 69 -2.11 3.81 13.80
CA THR A 69 -2.56 5.04 14.45
C THR A 69 -1.64 6.21 14.12
N LYS A 70 -0.32 6.01 14.10
CA LYS A 70 0.63 7.04 13.65
C LYS A 70 0.43 7.41 12.17
N LEU A 71 0.22 6.42 11.31
CA LEU A 71 -0.02 6.67 9.90
C LEU A 71 -1.34 7.42 9.74
N LEU A 72 -2.48 6.85 10.16
CA LEU A 72 -3.82 7.46 10.15
C LEU A 72 -3.86 8.87 10.77
N LEU A 73 -3.18 9.11 11.89
CA LEU A 73 -3.08 10.44 12.50
C LEU A 73 -2.35 11.45 11.61
N LEU A 74 -1.26 11.04 10.95
CA LEU A 74 -0.58 11.87 9.96
C LEU A 74 -1.49 12.12 8.75
N LEU A 75 -2.27 11.12 8.31
CA LEU A 75 -3.21 11.25 7.19
C LEU A 75 -4.32 12.27 7.50
N GLY A 76 -4.98 12.12 8.65
CA GLY A 76 -6.06 13.01 9.07
C GLY A 76 -5.57 14.43 9.32
N SER A 77 -4.40 14.59 9.92
CA SER A 77 -3.83 15.92 10.20
C SER A 77 -3.42 16.64 8.91
N TRP A 78 -2.81 15.94 7.95
CA TRP A 78 -2.38 16.54 6.69
C TRP A 78 -3.56 16.86 5.75
N LEU A 79 -4.57 15.97 5.67
CA LEU A 79 -5.80 16.23 4.91
C LEU A 79 -6.55 17.45 5.46
N ARG A 80 -6.73 17.55 6.79
CA ARG A 80 -7.39 18.71 7.43
C ARG A 80 -6.64 20.01 7.19
N TYR A 81 -5.31 19.98 7.24
CA TYR A 81 -4.48 21.15 6.96
C TYR A 81 -4.63 21.64 5.52
N ARG A 82 -4.62 20.73 4.53
CA ARG A 82 -4.70 21.09 3.11
C ARG A 82 -6.11 21.44 2.64
N LEU A 83 -7.15 20.89 3.26
CA LEU A 83 -8.54 21.27 3.01
C LEU A 83 -8.88 22.66 3.58
N ARG A 84 -8.26 23.06 4.70
CA ARG A 84 -8.39 24.43 5.25
C ARG A 84 -7.75 25.52 4.40
N LEU A 85 -6.83 25.18 3.49
CA LEU A 85 -6.21 26.14 2.56
C LEU A 85 -7.01 26.32 1.25
N ILE A 86 -8.09 25.56 1.07
CA ILE A 86 -8.99 25.62 -0.10
C ILE A 86 -10.40 26.09 0.33
N GLY A 87 -10.57 26.50 1.60
CA GLY A 87 -11.78 27.12 2.14
C GLY A 87 -11.62 28.63 2.27
#